data_AF-A0A971KPJ4-F1
#
_entry.id   AF-A0A971KPJ4-F1
#
_cell.length_a   1.000
_cell.length_b   1.000
_cell.length_c   1.000
_cell.angle_alpha   90.00
_cell.angle_beta   90.00
_cell.angle_gamma   90.00
#
_symmetry.space_group_name_H-M   'P 1'
#
loop_
_entity.id
_entity.type
_entity.pdbx_description
1 polymer ?
#
loop_
_entity_poly.entity_id
_entity_poly.type
_entity_poly.pdbx_seq_one_letter_code
_entity_poly.pdbx_strand_id
1 'polypeptide(L)' 'MVDRFGSVFQTAENEGKEKHVPEITAPDKVKANEFFEITVQVGAETPHPNTVEHHIKWIQGFAKDSKGQVVHVGT' A
#
# COMPACT_ATOMS: atom_id res chain seq x y z
N MET A 1 -15.49 17.53 -17.48
CA MET A 1 -15.23 16.25 -16.79
C MET A 1 -14.54 16.62 -15.48
N VAL A 2 -15.09 16.23 -14.33
CA VAL A 2 -14.50 16.52 -13.02
C VAL A 2 -13.56 15.37 -12.67
N ASP A 3 -12.33 15.67 -12.30
CA ASP A 3 -11.36 14.67 -11.87
C ASP A 3 -11.86 13.95 -10.62
N ARG A 4 -11.70 12.63 -10.58
CA ARG A 4 -12.04 11.81 -9.41
C ARG A 4 -10.83 11.81 -8.48
N PHE A 5 -11.06 11.74 -7.17
CA PHE A 5 -9.97 11.65 -6.18
C PHE A 5 -8.91 10.58 -6.52
N GLY A 6 -9.33 9.44 -7.10
CA GLY A 6 -8.41 8.39 -7.52
C GLY A 6 -7.33 8.83 -8.52
N SER A 7 -7.52 9.94 -9.26
CA SER A 7 -6.55 10.44 -10.23
C SER A 7 -5.32 11.08 -9.59
N VAL A 8 -5.32 11.34 -8.28
CA VAL A 8 -4.15 11.89 -7.58
C VAL A 8 -3.17 10.82 -7.09
N PHE A 9 -3.56 9.54 -7.12
CA PHE A 9 -2.67 8.45 -6.70
C PHE A 9 -1.60 8.17 -7.74
N GLN A 10 -0.34 8.13 -7.28
CA GLN A 10 0.76 7.58 -8.05
C GLN A 10 0.79 6.05 -7.90
N THR A 11 1.14 5.36 -8.98
CA THR A 11 1.22 3.91 -9.12
C THR A 11 2.63 3.53 -9.56
N ALA A 12 2.94 2.22 -9.61
CA ALA A 12 4.22 1.74 -10.11
C ALA A 12 4.54 2.22 -11.54
N GLU A 13 3.51 2.56 -12.33
CA GLU A 13 3.68 3.07 -13.70
C GLU A 13 4.17 4.52 -13.73
N ASN A 14 3.97 5.30 -12.65
CA ASN A 14 4.23 6.75 -12.65
C ASN A 14 4.85 7.31 -11.35
N GLU A 15 5.45 6.46 -10.49
CA GLU A 15 6.09 6.88 -9.23
C GLU A 15 7.37 7.72 -9.40
N GLY A 16 7.96 7.71 -10.61
CA GLY A 16 9.16 8.48 -10.91
C GLY A 16 10.44 7.85 -10.37
N LYS A 17 11.34 8.67 -9.80
CA LYS A 17 12.67 8.24 -9.34
C LYS A 17 12.70 7.75 -7.89
N GLU A 18 11.81 8.27 -7.05
CA GLU A 18 11.71 7.87 -5.64
C GLU A 18 10.67 6.75 -5.52
N LYS A 19 11.06 5.64 -4.89
CA LYS A 19 10.23 4.44 -4.75
C LYS A 19 9.23 4.61 -3.61
N HIS A 20 8.13 5.31 -3.89
CA HIS A 20 7.05 5.57 -2.94
C HIS A 20 5.94 4.52 -2.96
N VAL A 21 5.87 3.70 -4.03
CA VAL A 21 4.84 2.67 -4.12
C VAL A 21 5.11 1.60 -3.06
N PRO A 22 4.15 1.31 -2.17
CA PRO A 22 4.34 0.27 -1.17
C PRO A 22 4.44 -1.11 -1.81
N GLU A 23 5.41 -1.89 -1.37
CA GLU A 23 5.51 -3.32 -1.65
C GLU A 23 4.69 -4.09 -0.61
N ILE A 24 3.95 -5.09 -1.07
CA ILE A 24 3.11 -5.95 -0.22
C ILE A 24 3.62 -7.38 -0.35
N THR A 25 4.08 -7.94 0.77
CA THR A 25 4.45 -9.35 0.88
C THR A 25 3.40 -10.06 1.73
N ALA A 26 2.77 -11.08 1.16
CA ALA A 26 1.75 -11.88 1.82
C ALA A 26 1.75 -13.31 1.28
N PRO A 27 1.24 -14.30 2.04
CA PRO A 27 1.03 -15.65 1.52
C PRO A 27 0.00 -15.67 0.39
N ASP A 28 0.26 -16.42 -0.68
CA ASP A 28 -0.69 -16.61 -1.79
C ASP A 28 -2.00 -17.27 -1.35
N LYS A 29 -1.94 -18.10 -0.29
CA LYS A 29 -3.07 -18.82 0.28
C LYS A 29 -2.97 -18.85 1.79
N VAL A 30 -4.11 -18.65 2.43
CA VAL A 30 -4.27 -18.70 3.89
C VAL A 30 -5.44 -19.62 4.23
N LYS A 31 -5.47 -20.13 5.46
CA LYS A 31 -6.59 -20.92 5.95
C LYS A 31 -7.65 -20.00 6.56
N ALA A 32 -8.91 -20.37 6.37
CA ALA A 32 -10.01 -19.64 6.99
C ALA A 32 -9.92 -19.71 8.52
N ASN A 33 -10.19 -18.58 9.18
CA ASN A 33 -10.14 -18.42 10.63
C ASN A 33 -8.76 -18.62 11.29
N GLU A 34 -7.68 -18.57 10.50
CA GLU A 34 -6.31 -18.54 11.03
C GLU A 34 -5.69 -17.17 10.77
N PHE A 35 -4.93 -16.66 11.75
CA PHE A 35 -4.14 -15.45 11.56
C PHE A 35 -3.00 -15.70 10.59
N PHE A 36 -2.67 -14.68 9.80
CA PHE A 36 -1.53 -14.67 8.91
C PHE A 36 -0.93 -13.27 8.88
N GLU A 37 0.32 -13.18 8.42
CA GLU A 37 1.05 -11.92 8.34
C GLU A 37 0.96 -11.32 6.94
N ILE A 38 0.82 -10.00 6.89
CA ILE A 38 1.01 -9.18 5.70
C ILE A 38 2.05 -8.13 6.07
N THR A 39 3.09 -8.02 5.26
CA THR A 39 4.10 -6.98 5.40
C THR A 39 3.89 -5.95 4.30
N VAL A 40 3.75 -4.68 4.68
CA VAL A 40 3.68 -3.56 3.75
C VAL A 40 4.86 -2.63 4.02
N GLN A 41 5.67 -2.38 3.00
CA GLN A 41 6.92 -1.63 3.13
C GLN A 41 7.06 -0.59 2.01
N VAL A 42 7.59 0.58 2.34
CA VAL A 42 8.02 1.59 1.35
C VAL A 42 9.55 1.64 1.34
N GLY A 43 10.14 1.68 0.15
CA GLY A 43 11.58 1.75 -0.04
C GLY A 43 12.35 0.45 0.24
N ALA A 44 11.75 -0.70 -0.09
CA ALA A 44 12.39 -2.02 0.07
C ALA A 44 13.62 -2.18 -0.84
N GLU A 45 13.49 -1.87 -2.14
CA GLU A 45 14.63 -1.91 -3.08
C GLU A 45 15.54 -0.69 -2.94
N THR A 46 14.97 0.50 -2.77
CA THR A 46 15.68 1.76 -2.62
C THR A 46 15.16 2.50 -1.38
N PRO A 47 15.97 2.67 -0.33
CA PRO A 47 15.52 3.29 0.92
C PRO A 47 14.93 4.68 0.70
N HIS A 48 13.72 4.89 1.24
CA HIS A 48 13.11 6.21 1.29
C HIS A 48 13.70 7.02 2.46
N PRO A 49 13.88 8.35 2.33
CA PRO A 49 14.31 9.19 3.45
C PRO A 49 13.42 9.04 4.70
N ASN A 50 14.01 9.06 5.88
CA ASN A 50 13.26 9.14 7.14
C ASN A 50 13.85 10.24 8.03
N THR A 51 13.68 11.47 7.55
CA THR A 51 14.14 12.70 8.19
C THR A 51 12.92 13.48 8.72
N VAL A 52 13.14 14.50 9.54
CA VAL A 52 12.02 15.36 10.02
C VAL A 52 11.33 16.03 8.83
N GLU A 53 12.12 16.45 7.84
CA GLU A 53 11.69 17.19 6.66
C GLU A 53 11.04 16.29 5.62
N HIS A 54 11.48 15.03 5.49
CA HIS A 54 11.01 14.09 4.48
C HIS A 54 10.94 12.65 5.04
N HIS A 55 9.72 12.16 5.24
CA HIS A 55 9.41 10.80 5.68
C HIS A 55 8.00 10.37 5.21
N ILE A 56 7.80 9.05 5.11
CA ILE A 56 6.48 8.46 4.91
C ILE A 56 5.64 8.70 6.16
N LYS A 57 4.46 9.31 5.98
CA LYS A 57 3.59 9.71 7.10
C LYS A 57 2.82 8.54 7.68
N TRP A 58 2.33 7.65 6.82
CA TRP A 58 1.48 6.53 7.18
C TRP A 58 1.35 5.57 6.00
N ILE A 59 0.88 4.36 6.28
CA ILE A 59 0.46 3.35 5.30
C ILE A 59 -0.97 2.96 5.65
N GLN A 60 -1.85 2.83 4.67
CA GLN A 60 -3.22 2.33 4.88
C GLN A 60 -3.44 1.04 4.09
N GLY A 61 -3.90 0.01 4.78
CA GLY A 61 -4.28 -1.26 4.18
C GLY A 61 -5.77 -1.30 3.85
N PHE A 62 -6.10 -1.73 2.64
CA PHE A 62 -7.46 -2.04 2.22
C PHE A 62 -7.52 -3.43 1.61
N ALA A 63 -8.63 -4.14 1.83
CA ALA A 63 -8.90 -5.45 1.23
C ALA A 63 -10.24 -5.44 0.52
N LYS A 64 -10.37 -6.23 -0.55
CA LYS A 64 -11.64 -6.48 -1.21
C LYS A 64 -12.17 -7.85 -0.80
N ASP A 65 -13.38 -7.90 -0.27
CA ASP A 65 -14.02 -9.16 0.13
C ASP A 65 -14.53 -9.95 -1.09
N SER A 66 -15.05 -11.16 -0.84
CA SER A 66 -15.59 -12.03 -1.90
C SER A 66 -16.82 -11.47 -2.61
N LYS A 67 -17.48 -10.44 -2.05
CA LYS A 67 -18.61 -9.73 -2.66
C LYS A 67 -18.16 -8.47 -3.42
N GLY A 68 -16.87 -8.17 -3.43
CA GLY A 68 -16.32 -6.99 -4.08
C GLY A 68 -16.35 -5.72 -3.23
N GLN A 69 -16.71 -5.81 -1.95
CA GLN A 69 -16.71 -4.67 -1.03
C GLN A 69 -15.29 -4.37 -0.58
N VAL A 70 -14.93 -3.08 -0.56
CA VAL A 70 -13.61 -2.63 -0.08
C VAL A 70 -13.73 -2.29 1.39
N VAL A 71 -12.87 -2.88 2.21
CA VAL A 71 -12.80 -2.67 3.66
C VAL A 71 -11.42 -2.13 4.03
N HIS A 72 -11.40 -1.20 4.99
CA HIS A 72 -10.17 -0.73 5.62
C HIS A 72 -9.72 -1.76 6.65
N VAL A 73 -8.47 -2.21 6.56
CA VAL A 73 -7.93 -3.28 7.42
C VAL A 73 -6.89 -2.78 8.43
N GLY A 74 -6.36 -1.57 8.26
CA GLY A 74 -5.40 -0.98 9.19
C GLY A 74 -4.76 0.30 8.68
N THR A 75 -4.24 1.12 9.60
CA THR A 75 -3.32 2.25 9.35
C THR A 75 -2.16 2.15 10.32
#